data_AF-A0A5Q2RTP4-F1
#
_entry.id   AF-A0A5Q2RTP4-F1
#
_cell.length_a   1.000
_cell.length_b   1.000
_cell.length_c   1.000
_cell.angle_alpha   90.00
_cell.angle_beta   90.00
_cell.angle_gamma   90.00
#
_symmetry.space_group_name_H-M   'P 1'
#
loop_
_entity.id
_entity.type
_entity.pdbx_description
1 polymer ?
#
loop_
_entity_poly.entity_id
_entity_poly.type
_entity_poly.pdbx_seq_one_letter_code
_entity_poly.pdbx_strand_id
1 'polypeptide(L)'
;MSARRQVRVAPSFFDRLDELLPAERTGSGTPSTGDFLFYELPPLMDALAEDHRAVTLAVEGLEQVRVLIAAGTLVPRVALYVTVADDGAVEIIYLQIDTDPD
;
A
#
# COMPACT_ATOMS: atom_id res chain seq x y z
N MET A 1 -8.35 19.30 13.54
CA MET A 1 -7.23 18.34 13.63
C MET A 1 -7.82 16.94 13.62
N SER A 2 -7.62 16.17 12.56
CA SER A 2 -7.96 14.74 12.58
C SER A 2 -6.93 14.03 13.45
N ALA A 3 -7.37 13.23 14.44
CA ALA A 3 -6.45 12.39 15.19
C ALA A 3 -5.86 11.34 14.22
N ARG A 4 -4.53 11.21 14.20
CA ARG A 4 -3.83 10.24 13.35
C ARG A 4 -4.37 8.85 13.65
N ARG A 5 -4.88 8.17 12.63
CA ARG A 5 -5.45 6.82 12.76
C ARG A 5 -4.34 5.77 12.83
N GLN A 6 -4.61 4.69 13.55
CA GLN A 6 -3.76 3.50 13.47
C GLN A 6 -3.90 2.90 12.07
N VAL A 7 -2.78 2.55 11.46
CA VAL A 7 -2.73 1.82 10.18
C VAL A 7 -2.20 0.42 10.45
N ARG A 8 -2.90 -0.60 9.94
CA ARG A 8 -2.52 -2.01 10.04
C ARG A 8 -2.37 -2.60 8.66
N VAL A 9 -1.59 -3.66 8.57
CA VAL A 9 -1.33 -4.38 7.33
C VAL A 9 -1.83 -5.80 7.54
N ALA A 10 -2.79 -6.22 6.73
CA ALA A 10 -3.32 -7.58 6.78
C ALA A 10 -2.27 -8.59 6.30
N PRO A 11 -2.26 -9.85 6.79
CA PRO A 11 -1.34 -10.87 6.31
C PRO A 11 -1.33 -11.06 4.79
N SER A 12 -2.50 -10.97 4.14
CA SER A 12 -2.67 -11.08 2.68
C SER A 12 -1.86 -10.07 1.87
N PHE A 13 -1.52 -8.92 2.48
CA PHE A 13 -0.61 -7.96 1.85
C PHE A 13 0.80 -8.54 1.67
N PHE A 14 1.32 -9.24 2.68
CA PHE A 14 2.68 -9.78 2.65
C PHE A 14 2.77 -10.95 1.67
N ASP A 15 1.78 -11.84 1.67
CA ASP A 15 1.68 -12.91 0.68
C ASP A 15 1.70 -12.34 -0.74
N ARG A 16 0.95 -11.26 -0.97
CA ARG A 16 0.91 -10.59 -2.27
C ARG A 16 2.22 -9.86 -2.62
N LEU A 17 2.89 -9.27 -1.63
CA LEU A 17 4.17 -8.60 -1.84
C LEU A 17 5.26 -9.59 -2.26
N ASP A 18 5.29 -10.77 -1.65
CA ASP A 18 6.24 -11.84 -1.99
C ASP A 18 5.98 -12.46 -3.37
N GLU A 19 4.74 -12.39 -3.87
CA GLU A 19 4.41 -12.74 -5.27
C GLU A 19 4.89 -11.68 -6.28
N LEU A 20 4.97 -10.41 -5.87
CA LEU A 20 5.25 -9.28 -6.76
C LEU A 20 6.73 -8.93 -6.83
N LEU A 21 7.45 -9.05 -5.71
CA LEU A 21 8.86 -8.68 -5.61
C LEU A 21 9.72 -9.85 -5.11
N PRO A 22 10.97 -9.94 -5.56
CA PRO A 22 11.91 -10.93 -5.06
C PRO A 22 12.30 -10.64 -3.61
N ALA A 23 12.70 -11.69 -2.88
CA ALA A 23 13.18 -11.54 -1.50
C ALA A 23 14.48 -10.70 -1.40
N GLU A 24 15.33 -10.74 -2.43
CA GLU A 24 16.58 -10.00 -2.52
C GLU A 24 16.63 -9.18 -3.81
N ARG A 25 17.44 -8.10 -3.82
CA ARG A 25 17.66 -7.31 -5.04
C ARG A 25 18.27 -8.16 -6.13
N THR A 26 17.74 -8.04 -7.34
CA THR A 26 18.28 -8.72 -8.51
C THR A 26 19.36 -7.88 -9.19
N GLY A 27 20.17 -8.51 -10.03
CA GLY A 27 21.16 -7.80 -10.86
C GLY A 27 20.55 -6.83 -11.88
N SER A 28 19.24 -6.91 -12.13
CA SER A 28 18.50 -5.99 -13.01
C SER A 28 18.05 -4.70 -12.31
N GLY A 29 18.33 -4.54 -11.01
CA GLY A 29 17.92 -3.37 -10.24
C GLY A 29 16.46 -3.43 -9.77
N THR A 30 15.80 -4.58 -9.88
CA THR A 30 14.45 -4.78 -9.32
C THR A 30 14.51 -4.68 -7.79
N PRO A 31 13.67 -3.84 -7.15
CA PRO A 31 13.60 -3.74 -5.70
C PRO A 31 13.17 -5.06 -5.06
N SER A 32 13.62 -5.31 -3.83
CA SER A 32 13.15 -6.47 -3.05
C SER A 32 11.90 -6.18 -2.23
N THR A 33 11.26 -7.21 -1.69
CA THR A 33 10.25 -7.11 -0.62
C THR A 33 10.74 -6.21 0.51
N GLY A 34 11.99 -6.41 0.97
CA GLY A 34 12.60 -5.63 2.04
C GLY A 34 12.77 -4.15 1.68
N ASP A 35 13.14 -3.84 0.43
CA ASP A 35 13.22 -2.47 -0.05
C ASP A 35 11.84 -1.79 -0.02
N PHE A 36 10.79 -2.48 -0.49
CA PHE A 36 9.44 -1.93 -0.46
C PHE A 36 8.98 -1.64 0.96
N LEU A 37 9.16 -2.60 1.88
CA LEU A 37 8.77 -2.43 3.29
C LEU A 37 9.52 -1.29 3.98
N PHE A 38 10.77 -1.04 3.60
CA PHE A 38 11.60 -0.03 4.25
C PHE A 38 11.42 1.37 3.64
N TYR A 39 11.25 1.48 2.33
CA TYR A 39 11.25 2.77 1.63
C TYR A 39 9.87 3.19 1.12
N GLU A 40 9.05 2.26 0.65
CA GLU A 40 7.78 2.58 -0.01
C GLU A 40 6.61 2.60 0.99
N LEU A 41 6.52 1.58 1.83
CA LEU A 41 5.38 1.41 2.71
C LEU A 41 5.24 2.52 3.79
N PRO A 42 6.31 2.98 4.47
CA PRO A 42 6.17 3.96 5.55
C PRO A 42 5.50 5.29 5.13
N PRO A 43 5.92 5.98 4.04
CA PRO A 43 5.25 7.23 3.64
C PRO A 43 3.78 7.02 3.23
N LEU A 44 3.45 5.85 2.67
CA LEU A 44 2.07 5.51 2.30
C LEU A 44 1.20 5.26 3.55
N MET A 45 1.73 4.56 4.55
CA MET A 45 1.07 4.39 5.84
C MET A 45 0.85 5.72 6.55
N ASP A 46 1.83 6.62 6.47
CA ASP A 46 1.74 7.96 7.06
C ASP A 46 0.61 8.79 6.44
N ALA A 47 0.50 8.78 5.11
CA ALA A 47 -0.59 9.46 4.39
C ALA A 47 -1.98 8.90 4.77
N LEU A 48 -2.11 7.57 4.86
CA LEU A 48 -3.35 6.91 5.29
C LEU A 48 -3.72 7.27 6.74
N ALA A 49 -2.71 7.32 7.62
CA ALA A 49 -2.88 7.65 9.02
C ALA A 49 -3.37 9.10 9.22
N GLU A 50 -2.90 10.04 8.38
CA GLU A 50 -3.28 11.45 8.44
C GLU A 50 -4.72 11.67 7.97
N ASP A 51 -5.05 11.30 6.72
CA ASP A 51 -6.40 11.39 6.19
C ASP A 51 -6.65 10.42 5.04
N HIS A 52 -6.85 9.13 5.36
CA HIS A 52 -7.20 8.11 4.37
C HIS A 52 -8.34 8.51 3.43
N ARG A 53 -9.35 9.28 3.86
CA ARG A 53 -10.48 9.62 2.97
C ARG A 53 -10.06 10.59 1.88
N ALA A 54 -9.19 11.54 2.21
CA ALA A 54 -8.68 12.53 1.28
C ALA A 54 -7.68 11.93 0.28
N VAL A 55 -6.87 10.95 0.70
CA VAL A 55 -5.80 10.36 -0.14
C VAL A 55 -6.22 9.08 -0.87
N THR A 56 -7.47 8.62 -0.71
CA THR A 56 -7.96 7.42 -1.38
C THR A 56 -9.22 7.68 -2.19
N LEU A 57 -9.42 6.88 -3.23
CA LEU A 57 -10.60 6.89 -4.08
C LEU A 57 -11.54 5.75 -3.67
N ALA A 58 -12.84 5.96 -3.81
CA ALA A 58 -13.81 4.87 -3.65
C ALA A 58 -13.65 3.88 -4.81
N VAL A 59 -13.73 2.58 -4.50
CA VAL A 59 -13.70 1.53 -5.53
C VAL A 59 -15.13 1.21 -5.94
N GLU A 60 -15.42 1.31 -7.23
CA GLU A 60 -16.76 1.01 -7.75
C GLU A 60 -17.14 -0.45 -7.45
N GLY A 61 -18.35 -0.65 -6.92
CA GLY A 61 -18.85 -1.97 -6.54
C GLY A 61 -18.37 -2.51 -5.18
N LEU A 62 -17.50 -1.78 -4.45
CA LEU A 62 -17.01 -2.18 -3.12
C LEU A 62 -17.18 -1.04 -2.10
N GLU A 63 -18.35 -0.98 -1.45
CA GLU A 63 -18.77 0.17 -0.62
C GLU A 63 -17.87 0.49 0.59
N GLN A 64 -17.00 -0.44 0.99
CA GLN A 64 -16.10 -0.29 2.14
C GLN A 64 -14.62 -0.24 1.75
N VAL A 65 -14.30 -0.50 0.47
CA VAL A 65 -12.93 -0.55 -0.01
C VAL A 65 -12.59 0.75 -0.71
N ARG A 66 -11.43 1.28 -0.36
CA ARG A 66 -10.85 2.47 -1.00
C ARG A 66 -9.46 2.13 -1.49
N VAL A 67 -8.98 2.86 -2.49
CA VAL A 67 -7.65 2.65 -3.07
C VAL A 67 -6.82 3.92 -2.96
N LEU A 68 -5.62 3.80 -2.42
CA LEU A 68 -4.56 4.80 -2.54
C LEU A 68 -3.74 4.44 -3.78
N ILE A 69 -3.59 5.38 -4.72
CA ILE A 69 -2.69 5.23 -5.87
C ILE A 69 -1.57 6.26 -5.73
N ALA A 70 -0.33 5.81 -5.76
CA ALA A 70 0.85 6.68 -5.63
C ALA A 70 1.97 6.24 -6.57
N ALA A 71 2.83 7.19 -6.93
CA ALA A 71 4.14 6.89 -7.49
C ALA A 71 5.08 6.50 -6.34
N GLY A 72 5.79 5.39 -6.50
CA GLY A 72 6.81 4.96 -5.55
C GLY A 72 8.16 5.62 -5.82
N THR A 73 9.08 5.46 -4.88
CA THR A 73 10.48 5.90 -5.02
C THR A 73 11.32 4.88 -5.80
N LEU A 74 11.07 3.61 -5.57
CA LEU A 74 11.74 2.42 -6.11
C LEU A 74 10.86 1.66 -7.10
N VAL A 75 9.54 1.73 -6.95
CA VAL A 75 8.58 1.14 -7.90
C VAL A 75 7.79 2.22 -8.64
N PRO A 76 7.47 2.04 -9.94
CA PRO A 76 6.81 3.06 -10.74
C PRO A 76 5.46 3.51 -10.17
N ARG A 77 4.58 2.57 -9.83
CA ARG A 77 3.24 2.85 -9.29
C ARG A 77 2.84 1.79 -8.27
N VAL A 78 2.17 2.25 -7.21
CA VAL A 78 1.62 1.42 -6.14
C VAL A 78 0.14 1.71 -6.00
N ALA A 79 -0.66 0.65 -5.88
CA ALA A 79 -2.04 0.73 -5.42
C ALA A 79 -2.20 -0.05 -4.11
N LEU A 80 -2.63 0.64 -3.04
CA LEU A 80 -2.98 0.02 -1.77
C LEU A 80 -4.50 0.05 -1.59
N TYR A 81 -5.10 -1.13 -1.44
CA TYR A 81 -6.50 -1.25 -1.11
C TYR A 81 -6.65 -1.27 0.40
N VAL A 82 -7.54 -0.43 0.90
CA VAL A 82 -7.76 -0.24 2.33
C VAL A 82 -9.24 -0.35 2.68
N THR A 83 -9.50 -0.81 3.90
CA THR A 83 -10.80 -0.71 4.56
C THR A 83 -10.63 0.01 5.91
N VAL A 84 -11.74 0.36 6.55
CA VAL A 84 -11.76 0.86 7.93
C VAL A 84 -12.39 -0.21 8.80
N ALA A 85 -11.62 -0.74 9.76
CA ALA A 85 -12.09 -1.73 10.72
C ALA A 85 -13.09 -1.11 11.72
N ASP A 86 -13.81 -1.96 12.45
CA ASP A 86 -14.83 -1.53 13.44
C ASP A 86 -14.27 -0.63 14.55
N ASP A 87 -12.99 -0.78 14.88
CA ASP A 87 -12.28 0.05 15.86
C ASP A 87 -11.74 1.38 15.27
N GLY A 88 -12.01 1.64 13.99
CA GLY A 88 -11.61 2.83 13.27
C GLY A 88 -10.18 2.81 12.73
N ALA A 89 -9.45 1.70 12.86
CA ALA A 89 -8.15 1.53 12.22
C ALA A 89 -8.29 1.43 10.69
N VAL A 90 -7.34 2.00 9.95
CA VAL A 90 -7.23 1.79 8.50
C VAL A 90 -6.44 0.51 8.28
N GLU A 91 -7.02 -0.45 7.57
CA GLU A 91 -6.38 -1.73 7.30
C GLU A 91 -6.04 -1.84 5.82
N ILE A 92 -4.77 -2.04 5.51
CA ILE A 92 -4.28 -2.33 4.16
C ILE A 92 -4.51 -3.82 3.91
N ILE A 93 -5.41 -4.14 2.98
CA ILE A 93 -5.89 -5.51 2.73
C ILE A 93 -5.29 -6.12 1.46
N TYR A 94 -4.82 -5.29 0.52
CA TYR A 94 -4.26 -5.76 -0.73
C TYR A 94 -3.32 -4.73 -1.37
N LEU A 95 -2.40 -5.22 -2.19
CA LEU A 95 -1.37 -4.46 -2.89
C LEU A 95 -1.36 -4.81 -4.38
N GLN A 96 -1.19 -3.79 -5.22
CA GLN A 96 -0.70 -3.95 -6.57
C GLN A 96 0.51 -3.04 -6.78
N ILE A 97 1.50 -3.57 -7.50
CA ILE A 97 2.65 -2.81 -7.98
C ILE A 97 2.63 -2.92 -9.50
N ASP A 98 2.69 -1.79 -10.18
CA ASP A 98 2.92 -1.76 -11.61
C ASP A 98 4.42 -1.86 -11.85
N THR A 99 4.86 -3.00 -12.39
CA THR A 99 6.28 -3.26 -12.69
C THR A 99 6.63 -3.05 -14.16
N ASP A 100 5.63 -2.84 -15.02
CA ASP A 100 5.88 -2.64 -16.46
C ASP A 100 6.09 -1.15 -16.76
N PRO A 101 7.19 -0.77 -17.43
CA PRO A 101 7.26 0.50 -18.12
C PRO A 101 6.41 0.40 -19.40
N ASP A 102 5.33 1.18 -19.48
CA ASP A 102 4.59 1.41 -20.74
C ASP A 102 5.55 1.79 -21.90
#